data_AF-A0A0G0L8C6-F1
#
_entry.id   AF-A0A0G0L8C6-F1
#
_cell.length_a   1.000
_cell.length_b   1.000
_cell.length_c   1.000
_cell.angle_alpha   90.00
_cell.angle_beta   90.00
_cell.angle_gamma   90.00
#
_symmetry.space_group_name_H-M   'P 1'
#
loop_
_entity.id
_entity.type
_entity.pdbx_description
1 polymer ?
#
loop_
_entity_poly.entity_id
_entity_poly.type
_entity_poly.pdbx_seq_one_letter_code
_entity_poly.pdbx_strand_id
1 'polypeptide(L)'
;MINVIYIAKGKLIGAKVDERRLSVREPVELGWDANTFDIAMGQIVEKMQAGKVRILLDDAFSYLLRINVPGNLSEDEERKYISSRITDKIPEVLQDKDWDYKEIIFNISRGKDKDGTQNKEVIVFSPVKYLMDAITKTVVSLNLTVEAIEPVEISRTRNGNPLIGIALKEDIKGNDREVLNILIDKNRKEEDFKDVLSPENKNNQP
;
A
#
# COMPACT_ATOMS: atom_id res chain seq x y z
N MET A 1 5.77 -9.66 18.65
CA MET A 1 6.64 -8.65 18.04
C MET A 1 6.38 -8.69 16.55
N ILE A 2 5.97 -7.57 15.97
CA ILE A 2 5.76 -7.45 14.53
C ILE A 2 6.94 -6.70 13.94
N ASN A 3 7.50 -7.23 12.85
CA ASN A 3 8.52 -6.52 12.09
C ASN A 3 7.81 -5.56 11.14
N VAL A 4 8.17 -4.28 11.22
CA VAL A 4 7.64 -3.24 10.34
C VAL A 4 8.79 -2.62 9.57
N ILE A 5 8.61 -2.45 8.27
CA ILE A 5 9.50 -1.67 7.43
C ILE A 5 8.74 -0.44 6.95
N TYR A 6 9.18 0.74 7.38
CA TYR A 6 8.67 2.01 6.90
C TYR A 6 9.52 2.52 5.73
N ILE A 7 8.86 2.87 4.64
CA ILE A 7 9.47 3.33 3.40
C ILE A 7 9.07 4.78 3.18
N ALA A 8 10.04 5.68 3.30
CA ALA A 8 9.90 7.12 3.06
C ALA A 8 10.92 7.61 2.05
N LYS A 9 10.73 8.81 1.50
CA LYS A 9 11.64 9.37 0.50
C LYS A 9 13.06 9.46 1.07
N GLY A 10 13.99 8.74 0.44
CA GLY A 10 15.40 8.75 0.83
C GLY A 10 15.73 7.95 2.09
N LYS A 11 14.74 7.28 2.71
CA LYS A 11 14.90 6.65 4.03
C LYS A 11 14.06 5.38 4.20
N LEU A 12 14.69 4.31 4.67
CA LEU A 12 14.05 3.09 5.17
C LEU A 12 14.25 2.98 6.68
N ILE A 13 13.20 2.61 7.40
CA ILE A 13 13.28 2.25 8.81
C ILE A 13 12.76 0.83 9.00
N GLY A 14 13.62 -0.07 9.44
CA GLY A 14 13.21 -1.36 9.98
C GLY A 14 13.02 -1.28 11.48
N ALA A 15 11.92 -1.79 12.03
CA ALA A 15 11.69 -1.79 13.46
C ALA A 15 10.90 -3.00 13.95
N LYS A 16 11.16 -3.40 15.20
CA LYS A 16 10.36 -4.42 15.90
C LYS A 16 9.34 -3.74 16.79
N VAL A 17 8.07 -4.01 16.58
CA VAL A 17 6.97 -3.40 17.33
C VAL A 17 6.41 -4.39 18.34
N ASP A 18 6.32 -3.95 19.59
CA ASP A 18 5.66 -4.65 20.68
C ASP A 18 4.22 -4.16 20.79
N GLU A 19 3.26 -4.90 20.22
CA GLU A 19 1.84 -4.53 20.19
C GLU A 19 1.23 -4.45 21.58
N ARG A 20 1.71 -5.27 22.53
CA ARG A 20 1.18 -5.29 23.91
C ARG A 20 1.62 -4.08 24.70
N ARG A 21 2.86 -3.65 24.49
CA ARG A 21 3.44 -2.48 25.17
C ARG A 21 3.28 -1.18 24.39
N LEU A 22 2.75 -1.25 23.17
CA LEU A 22 2.65 -0.13 22.23
C LEU A 22 4.00 0.60 22.13
N SER A 23 5.06 -0.15 21.81
CA SER A 23 6.42 0.40 21.75
C SER A 23 7.20 -0.09 20.53
N VAL A 24 8.09 0.76 20.03
CA VAL A 24 8.99 0.47 18.91
C VAL A 24 10.38 0.17 19.49
N ARG A 25 11.02 -0.92 19.04
CA ARG A 25 12.35 -1.34 19.47
C ARG A 25 13.29 -1.50 18.29
N GLU A 26 14.57 -1.26 18.56
CA GLU A 26 15.69 -1.54 17.65
C GLU A 26 15.48 -0.93 16.25
N PRO A 27 15.16 0.37 16.12
CA PRO A 27 15.02 0.96 14.79
C PRO A 27 16.37 0.94 14.08
N VAL A 28 16.40 0.32 12.90
CA VAL A 28 17.51 0.38 11.96
C VAL A 28 17.11 1.33 10.86
N GLU A 29 17.93 2.36 10.64
CA GLU A 29 17.68 3.37 9.63
C GLU A 29 18.75 3.32 8.55
N LEU A 30 18.34 3.35 7.29
CA LEU A 30 19.21 3.38 6.13
C LEU A 30 18.68 4.36 5.08
N GLY A 31 19.60 5.05 4.40
CA GLY A 31 19.26 5.83 3.22
C GLY A 31 19.06 4.93 2.00
N TRP A 32 18.24 5.39 1.05
CA TRP A 32 18.05 4.69 -0.23
C TRP A 32 17.70 5.65 -1.37
N ASP A 33 17.93 5.19 -2.59
CA ASP A 33 17.47 5.78 -3.84
C ASP A 33 17.06 4.67 -4.82
N ALA A 34 16.65 5.05 -6.04
CA ALA A 34 16.19 4.12 -7.06
C ALA A 34 17.18 2.99 -7.39
N ASN A 35 18.48 3.18 -7.14
CA ASN A 35 19.54 2.21 -7.45
C ASN A 35 19.96 1.38 -6.23
N THR A 36 19.57 1.78 -5.03
CA THR A 36 20.05 1.20 -3.76
C THR A 36 18.93 0.66 -2.89
N PHE A 37 17.66 0.73 -3.34
CA PHE A 37 16.50 0.26 -2.60
C PHE A 37 16.62 -1.21 -2.16
N ASP A 38 16.99 -2.10 -3.08
CA ASP A 38 17.11 -3.54 -2.83
C ASP A 38 18.21 -3.86 -1.82
N ILE A 39 19.37 -3.19 -1.94
CA ILE A 39 20.48 -3.30 -1.00
C ILE A 39 20.05 -2.83 0.40
N ALA A 40 19.44 -1.64 0.49
CA ALA A 40 19.02 -1.06 1.76
C ALA A 40 17.95 -1.93 2.44
N MET A 41 16.95 -2.39 1.68
CA MET A 41 15.89 -3.27 2.16
C MET A 41 16.45 -4.63 2.61
N GLY A 42 17.41 -5.21 1.86
CA GLY A 42 18.11 -6.43 2.25
C GLY A 42 18.85 -6.29 3.58
N GLN A 43 19.59 -5.19 3.76
CA GLN A 43 20.28 -4.89 5.01
C GLN A 43 19.33 -4.69 6.20
N ILE A 44 18.18 -4.04 5.99
CA ILE A 44 17.13 -3.92 7.02
C ILE A 44 16.65 -5.31 7.44
N VAL A 45 16.26 -6.14 6.47
CA VAL A 45 15.72 -7.49 6.70
C VAL A 45 16.73 -8.38 7.43
N GLU A 46 18.00 -8.33 7.02
CA GLU A 46 19.09 -9.07 7.65
C GLU A 46 19.31 -8.63 9.10
N LYS A 47 19.46 -7.32 9.35
CA LYS A 47 19.68 -6.78 10.71
C LYS A 47 18.52 -7.08 11.65
N MET A 48 17.29 -7.08 11.13
CA MET A 48 16.10 -7.44 11.90
C MET A 48 15.93 -8.95 12.10
N GLN A 49 16.66 -9.76 11.32
CA GLN A 49 16.48 -11.21 11.21
C GLN A 49 15.03 -11.59 10.87
N ALA A 50 14.43 -10.83 9.94
CA ALA A 50 13.00 -10.92 9.65
C ALA A 50 12.70 -11.87 8.48
N GLY A 51 11.99 -12.98 8.74
CA GLY A 51 11.38 -13.78 7.66
C GLY A 51 10.00 -13.27 7.21
N LYS A 52 9.42 -12.34 7.97
CA LYS A 52 8.07 -11.83 7.78
C LYS A 52 7.94 -10.40 8.28
N VAL A 53 7.30 -9.53 7.52
CA VAL A 53 7.18 -8.08 7.78
C VAL A 53 5.81 -7.53 7.39
N ARG A 54 5.49 -6.35 7.92
CA ARG A 54 4.48 -5.43 7.39
C ARG A 54 5.18 -4.18 6.84
N ILE A 55 4.70 -3.64 5.74
CA ILE A 55 5.28 -2.47 5.07
C ILE A 55 4.37 -1.27 5.29
N LEU A 56 4.96 -0.20 5.81
CA LEU A 56 4.31 1.08 5.99
C LEU A 56 4.85 2.04 4.94
N LEU A 57 3.97 2.62 4.13
CA LEU A 57 4.35 3.56 3.08
C LEU A 57 4.11 4.99 3.54
N ASP A 58 5.11 5.84 3.34
CA ASP A 58 4.93 7.28 3.42
C ASP A 58 3.87 7.77 2.43
N ASP A 59 3.24 8.89 2.76
CA ASP A 59 2.17 9.47 1.94
C ASP A 59 2.71 9.88 0.54
N ALA A 60 4.00 10.20 0.41
CA ALA A 60 4.64 10.50 -0.87
C ALA A 60 4.70 9.29 -1.84
N PHE A 61 4.46 8.07 -1.35
CA PHE A 61 4.43 6.85 -2.16
C PHE A 61 3.06 6.18 -2.21
N SER A 62 2.03 6.94 -1.84
CA SER A 62 0.68 6.42 -1.67
C SER A 62 -0.33 7.36 -2.32
N TYR A 63 -1.12 6.86 -3.25
CA TYR A 63 -2.36 7.52 -3.64
C TYR A 63 -3.45 7.12 -2.64
N LEU A 64 -4.03 8.12 -1.97
CA LEU A 64 -5.17 7.97 -1.09
C LEU A 64 -6.32 8.84 -1.61
N LEU A 65 -7.40 8.21 -2.05
CA LEU A 65 -8.54 8.89 -2.65
C LEU A 65 -9.81 8.60 -1.87
N ARG A 66 -10.56 9.65 -1.56
CA ARG A 66 -11.95 9.54 -1.06
C ARG A 66 -12.91 9.60 -2.23
N ILE A 67 -13.80 8.62 -2.31
CA ILE A 67 -14.75 8.48 -3.42
C ILE A 67 -16.15 8.25 -2.86
N ASN A 68 -17.12 9.01 -3.37
CA ASN A 68 -18.53 8.75 -3.10
C ASN A 68 -19.06 7.71 -4.08
N VAL A 69 -19.57 6.62 -3.55
CA VAL A 69 -20.10 5.47 -4.28
C VAL A 69 -21.61 5.35 -4.02
N PRO A 70 -22.44 5.13 -5.06
CA PRO A 70 -23.85 4.83 -4.87
C PRO A 70 -24.05 3.56 -4.02
N GLY A 71 -24.90 3.62 -2.99
CA GLY A 71 -25.08 2.52 -2.04
C GLY A 71 -25.89 1.32 -2.54
N ASN A 72 -26.43 1.38 -3.76
CA ASN A 72 -27.25 0.34 -4.38
C ASN A 72 -26.49 -0.59 -5.34
N LEU A 73 -25.17 -0.38 -5.50
CA LEU A 73 -24.34 -1.20 -6.39
C LEU A 73 -24.03 -2.56 -5.76
N SER A 74 -24.01 -3.61 -6.59
CA SER A 74 -23.37 -4.87 -6.25
C SER A 74 -21.85 -4.68 -6.09
N GLU A 75 -21.16 -5.67 -5.51
CA GLU A 75 -19.71 -5.60 -5.28
C GLU A 75 -18.90 -5.41 -6.57
N ASP A 76 -19.23 -6.17 -7.63
CA ASP A 76 -18.59 -6.05 -8.94
C ASP A 76 -18.85 -4.69 -9.59
N GLU A 77 -20.07 -4.16 -9.48
CA GLU A 77 -20.43 -2.85 -10.02
C GLU A 77 -19.73 -1.73 -9.25
N GLU A 78 -19.61 -1.86 -7.93
CA GLU A 78 -18.87 -0.95 -7.07
C GLU A 78 -17.40 -0.92 -7.45
N ARG A 79 -16.74 -2.08 -7.61
CA ARG A 79 -15.32 -2.13 -7.99
C ARG A 79 -15.09 -1.48 -9.36
N LYS A 80 -15.98 -1.74 -10.34
CA LYS A 80 -15.94 -1.07 -11.66
C LYS A 80 -16.16 0.44 -11.56
N TYR A 81 -17.12 0.87 -10.75
CA TYR A 81 -17.40 2.28 -10.52
C TYR A 81 -16.16 2.97 -9.93
N ILE A 82 -15.56 2.40 -8.88
CA ILE A 82 -14.35 2.94 -8.24
C ILE A 82 -13.19 2.97 -9.26
N SER A 83 -12.97 1.88 -9.99
CA SER A 83 -11.93 1.79 -11.04
C SER A 83 -12.04 2.92 -12.08
N SER A 84 -13.26 3.25 -12.52
CA SER A 84 -13.48 4.38 -13.43
C SER A 84 -13.10 5.73 -12.80
N ARG A 85 -13.34 5.92 -11.49
CA ARG A 85 -13.05 7.17 -10.77
C ARG A 85 -11.58 7.36 -10.43
N ILE A 86 -10.84 6.26 -10.21
CA ILE A 86 -9.40 6.33 -9.90
C ILE A 86 -8.57 6.59 -11.16
N THR A 87 -9.00 6.09 -12.32
CA THR A 87 -8.31 6.26 -13.60
C THR A 87 -8.21 7.74 -13.99
N ASP A 88 -9.21 8.55 -13.60
CA ASP A 88 -9.21 10.00 -13.84
C ASP A 88 -8.24 10.77 -12.92
N LYS A 89 -7.76 10.16 -11.83
CA LYS A 89 -7.04 10.84 -10.74
C LYS A 89 -5.62 10.36 -10.53
N ILE A 90 -5.34 9.09 -10.83
CA ILE A 90 -4.03 8.49 -10.67
C ILE A 90 -3.34 8.46 -12.04
N PRO A 91 -2.17 9.08 -12.20
CA PRO A 91 -1.49 9.22 -13.50
C PRO A 91 -0.77 7.94 -13.95
N GLU A 92 -1.24 6.77 -13.50
CA GLU A 92 -0.62 5.46 -13.72
C GLU A 92 -1.67 4.47 -14.25
N VAL A 93 -1.24 3.56 -15.11
CA VAL A 93 -2.10 2.46 -15.57
C VAL A 93 -2.17 1.41 -14.47
N LEU A 94 -3.30 1.37 -13.77
CA LEU A 94 -3.56 0.46 -12.66
C LEU A 94 -4.29 -0.79 -13.12
N GLN A 95 -3.85 -1.95 -12.64
CA GLN A 95 -4.61 -3.20 -12.70
C GLN A 95 -5.45 -3.36 -11.44
N ASP A 96 -6.43 -4.27 -11.45
CA ASP A 96 -7.31 -4.52 -10.31
C ASP A 96 -6.56 -4.88 -9.01
N LYS A 97 -5.34 -5.43 -9.12
CA LYS A 97 -4.49 -5.80 -7.98
C LYS A 97 -3.58 -4.67 -7.46
N ASP A 98 -3.47 -3.56 -8.19
CA ASP A 98 -2.57 -2.46 -7.85
C ASP A 98 -3.21 -1.46 -6.87
N TRP A 99 -4.47 -1.66 -6.52
CA TRP A 99 -5.21 -0.82 -5.59
C TRP A 99 -6.21 -1.66 -4.79
N ASP A 100 -6.62 -1.11 -3.67
CA ASP A 100 -7.66 -1.67 -2.83
C ASP A 100 -8.50 -0.53 -2.24
N TYR A 101 -9.69 -0.83 -1.74
CA TYR A 101 -10.56 0.18 -1.12
C TYR A 101 -11.15 -0.34 0.18
N LYS A 102 -11.69 0.55 1.02
CA LYS A 102 -12.57 0.16 2.14
C LYS A 102 -13.64 1.21 2.36
N GLU A 103 -14.78 0.80 2.93
CA GLU A 103 -15.83 1.74 3.28
C GLU A 103 -15.43 2.59 4.50
N ILE A 104 -15.73 3.88 4.45
CA ILE A 104 -15.58 4.78 5.59
C ILE A 104 -16.93 4.84 6.33
N ILE A 105 -16.99 4.17 7.47
CA ILE A 105 -18.20 4.16 8.30
C ILE A 105 -18.20 5.39 9.21
N PHE A 106 -18.77 6.50 8.74
CA PHE A 106 -19.12 7.64 9.59
C PHE A 106 -20.61 7.62 9.95
N ASN A 107 -20.93 7.82 11.24
CA ASN A 107 -22.30 7.95 11.76
C ASN A 107 -23.00 9.28 11.39
N ILE A 108 -22.48 10.05 10.42
CA ILE A 108 -22.95 11.39 10.10
C ILE A 108 -23.52 11.40 8.69
N SER A 109 -24.85 11.47 8.62
CA SER A 109 -25.69 11.89 7.50
C SER A 109 -25.22 11.51 6.10
N ARG A 110 -25.55 10.28 5.68
CA ARG A 110 -25.48 9.85 4.27
C ARG A 110 -26.32 10.79 3.41
N GLY A 111 -25.63 11.59 2.58
CA GLY A 111 -26.30 12.40 1.56
C GLY A 111 -27.06 11.50 0.60
N LYS A 112 -28.33 11.81 0.35
CA LYS A 112 -29.10 11.16 -0.70
C LYS A 112 -28.74 11.81 -2.04
N ASP A 113 -28.51 11.00 -3.06
CA ASP A 113 -28.46 11.51 -4.43
C ASP A 113 -29.86 11.95 -4.91
N LYS A 114 -29.93 12.44 -6.16
CA LYS A 114 -31.18 12.94 -6.76
C LYS A 114 -32.27 11.88 -6.87
N ASP A 115 -31.90 10.60 -6.81
CA ASP A 115 -32.80 9.44 -6.92
C ASP A 115 -33.14 8.85 -5.55
N GLY A 116 -32.65 9.45 -4.45
CA GLY A 116 -32.93 9.02 -3.08
C GLY A 116 -31.99 7.93 -2.56
N THR A 117 -31.00 7.52 -3.34
CA THR A 117 -30.00 6.51 -2.97
C THR A 117 -29.02 7.10 -1.96
N GLN A 118 -28.78 6.39 -0.86
CA GLN A 118 -27.74 6.78 0.08
C GLN A 118 -26.38 6.51 -0.54
N ASN A 119 -25.58 7.57 -0.67
CA ASN A 119 -24.18 7.41 -1.02
C ASN A 119 -23.39 6.92 0.20
N LYS A 120 -22.37 6.11 -0.07
CA LYS A 120 -21.33 5.76 0.89
C LYS A 120 -20.01 6.37 0.46
N GLU A 121 -19.17 6.68 1.42
CA GLU A 121 -17.80 7.16 1.17
C GLU A 121 -16.85 5.97 1.31
N VAL A 122 -15.97 5.78 0.34
CA VAL A 122 -14.88 4.79 0.41
C VAL A 122 -13.55 5.51 0.37
N ILE A 123 -12.55 4.92 1.03
CA ILE A 123 -11.14 5.31 0.86
C ILE A 123 -10.46 4.27 -0.01
N VAL A 124 -9.82 4.72 -1.07
CA VAL A 124 -9.03 3.93 -1.98
C VAL A 124 -7.55 4.16 -1.69
N PHE A 125 -6.77 3.10 -1.68
CA PHE A 125 -5.32 3.13 -1.56
C PHE A 125 -4.67 2.44 -2.77
N SER A 126 -3.69 3.09 -3.37
CA SER A 126 -2.81 2.52 -4.37
C SER A 126 -1.37 2.97 -4.12
N PRO A 127 -0.40 2.05 -3.92
CA PRO A 127 1.01 2.40 -3.90
C PRO A 127 1.47 2.91 -5.26
N VAL A 128 2.45 3.82 -5.27
CA VAL A 128 3.10 4.24 -6.51
C VAL A 128 3.76 3.03 -7.18
N LYS A 129 3.46 2.78 -8.47
CA LYS A 129 3.80 1.54 -9.18
C LYS A 129 5.29 1.23 -9.17
N TYR A 130 6.15 2.22 -9.46
CA TYR A 130 7.60 1.96 -9.51
C TYR A 130 8.13 1.47 -8.16
N LEU A 131 7.61 2.00 -7.05
CA LEU A 131 8.02 1.56 -5.72
C LEU A 131 7.48 0.16 -5.45
N MET A 132 6.24 -0.10 -5.84
CA MET A 132 5.60 -1.40 -5.63
C MET A 132 6.30 -2.51 -6.43
N ASP A 133 6.81 -2.18 -7.61
CA ASP A 133 7.66 -3.05 -8.42
C ASP A 133 9.02 -3.32 -7.74
N ALA A 134 9.67 -2.28 -7.21
CA ALA A 134 10.91 -2.42 -6.43
C ALA A 134 10.71 -3.29 -5.18
N ILE A 135 9.63 -3.04 -4.41
CA ILE A 135 9.25 -3.85 -3.25
C ILE A 135 9.04 -5.30 -3.67
N THR A 136 8.28 -5.56 -4.74
CA THR A 136 7.96 -6.91 -5.19
C THR A 136 9.23 -7.66 -5.60
N LYS A 137 10.10 -7.05 -6.42
CA LYS A 137 11.38 -7.64 -6.84
C LYS A 137 12.24 -8.01 -5.64
N THR A 138 12.39 -7.10 -4.68
CA THR A 138 13.22 -7.35 -3.49
C THR A 138 12.60 -8.38 -2.55
N VAL A 139 11.28 -8.38 -2.38
CA VAL A 139 10.58 -9.38 -1.55
C VAL A 139 10.74 -10.78 -2.12
N VAL A 140 10.65 -10.93 -3.45
CA VAL A 140 10.87 -12.19 -4.14
C VAL A 140 12.33 -12.64 -3.97
N SER A 141 13.31 -11.76 -4.20
CA SER A 141 14.73 -12.13 -4.08
C SER A 141 15.16 -12.51 -2.66
N LEU A 142 14.58 -11.87 -1.65
CA LEU A 142 14.84 -12.15 -0.24
C LEU A 142 14.01 -13.32 0.33
N ASN A 143 13.11 -13.91 -0.46
CA ASN A 143 12.09 -14.87 0.00
C ASN A 143 11.31 -14.35 1.24
N LEU A 144 11.03 -13.04 1.26
CA LEU A 144 10.40 -12.36 2.39
C LEU A 144 8.88 -12.58 2.37
N THR A 145 8.26 -12.75 3.53
CA THR A 145 6.79 -12.73 3.62
C THR A 145 6.33 -11.33 4.00
N VAL A 146 5.53 -10.69 3.13
CA VAL A 146 4.87 -9.42 3.45
C VAL A 146 3.41 -9.70 3.80
N GLU A 147 3.03 -9.42 5.04
CA GLU A 147 1.67 -9.65 5.54
C GLU A 147 0.73 -8.52 5.18
N ALA A 148 1.22 -7.28 5.24
CA ALA A 148 0.41 -6.11 4.94
C ALA A 148 1.24 -4.98 4.34
N ILE A 149 0.58 -4.19 3.50
CA ILE A 149 1.09 -2.92 2.97
C ILE A 149 -0.03 -1.89 3.15
N GLU A 150 0.26 -0.82 3.88
CA GLU A 150 -0.68 0.29 4.08
C GLU A 150 0.04 1.64 4.16
N PRO A 151 -0.65 2.75 3.89
CA PRO A 151 -0.06 4.07 4.00
C PRO A 151 -0.12 4.60 5.44
N VAL A 152 0.74 5.56 5.75
CA VAL A 152 0.83 6.24 7.05
C VAL A 152 -0.52 6.78 7.50
N GLU A 153 -1.26 7.47 6.64
CA GLU A 153 -2.56 8.05 6.98
C GLU A 153 -3.54 7.02 7.57
N ILE A 154 -3.64 5.84 6.94
CA ILE A 154 -4.52 4.76 7.40
C ILE A 154 -4.02 4.16 8.71
N SER A 155 -2.72 3.97 8.82
CA SER A 155 -2.11 3.42 10.02
C SER A 155 -2.33 4.31 11.24
N ARG A 156 -2.31 5.63 11.05
CA ARG A 156 -2.54 6.63 12.10
C ARG A 156 -3.94 6.57 12.70
N THR A 157 -4.93 6.02 12.00
CA THR A 157 -6.28 5.86 12.56
C THR A 157 -6.32 4.84 13.70
N ARG A 158 -5.33 3.95 13.79
CA ARG A 158 -5.21 2.94 14.86
C ARG A 158 -4.30 3.41 16.01
N ASN A 159 -3.26 4.20 15.71
CA ASN A 159 -2.35 4.74 16.72
C ASN A 159 -1.63 6.02 16.24
N GLY A 160 -1.38 6.98 17.14
CA GLY A 160 -0.64 8.21 16.81
C GLY A 160 0.76 7.97 16.26
N ASN A 161 1.41 6.84 16.61
CA ASN A 161 2.62 6.36 15.95
C ASN A 161 2.24 5.32 14.87
N PRO A 162 2.44 5.60 13.58
CA PRO A 162 2.00 4.72 12.51
C PRO A 162 2.76 3.38 12.45
N LEU A 163 3.99 3.30 12.97
CA LEU A 163 4.68 2.00 13.10
C LEU A 163 3.91 1.07 14.05
N ILE A 164 3.34 1.63 15.11
CA ILE A 164 2.47 0.88 16.03
C ILE A 164 1.12 0.63 15.35
N GLY A 165 0.58 1.63 14.65
CA GLY A 165 -0.70 1.53 13.93
C GLY A 165 -0.78 0.32 13.00
N ILE A 166 0.26 0.06 12.20
CA ILE A 166 0.28 -1.05 11.25
C ILE A 166 0.49 -2.37 11.96
N ALA A 167 1.23 -2.39 13.07
CA ALA A 167 1.37 -3.59 13.89
C ALA A 167 0.02 -3.98 14.51
N LEU A 168 -0.82 -3.01 14.88
CA LEU A 168 -2.18 -3.27 15.41
C LEU A 168 -3.21 -3.64 14.34
N LYS A 169 -2.84 -3.72 13.05
CA LYS A 169 -3.76 -4.17 12.00
C LYS A 169 -4.18 -5.63 12.26
N GLU A 170 -5.48 -5.86 12.41
CA GLU A 170 -6.08 -7.19 12.59
C GLU A 170 -6.71 -7.70 11.28
N ASP A 171 -7.20 -6.77 10.46
CA ASP A 171 -7.88 -6.98 9.19
C ASP A 171 -6.85 -7.21 8.05
N ILE A 172 -6.17 -8.36 8.02
CA ILE A 172 -5.12 -8.63 7.00
C ILE A 172 -5.70 -9.22 5.70
N LYS A 173 -6.79 -9.99 5.82
CA LYS A 173 -7.51 -10.65 4.72
C LYS A 173 -9.01 -10.54 4.97
N GLY A 174 -9.81 -10.36 3.94
CA GLY A 174 -11.26 -10.19 4.02
C GLY A 174 -11.81 -9.67 2.70
N ASN A 175 -13.09 -9.28 2.69
CA ASN A 175 -13.71 -8.66 1.53
C ASN A 175 -13.22 -7.22 1.36
N ASP A 176 -13.21 -6.69 0.13
CA ASP A 176 -12.73 -5.33 -0.16
C ASP A 176 -13.36 -4.28 0.77
N ARG A 177 -14.66 -4.39 1.04
CA ARG A 177 -15.37 -3.41 1.89
C ARG A 177 -14.84 -3.30 3.32
N GLU A 178 -14.13 -4.32 3.81
CA GLU A 178 -13.69 -4.48 5.20
C GLU A 178 -12.19 -4.26 5.38
N VAL A 179 -11.41 -4.53 4.35
CA VAL A 179 -9.95 -4.59 4.42
C VAL A 179 -9.34 -3.64 3.41
N LEU A 180 -8.38 -2.84 3.87
CA LEU A 180 -7.49 -2.11 2.97
C LEU A 180 -6.08 -2.71 3.10
N ASN A 181 -5.68 -3.52 2.12
CA ASN A 181 -4.37 -4.17 2.12
C ASN A 181 -3.91 -4.56 0.71
N ILE A 182 -2.72 -4.11 0.32
CA ILE A 182 -2.11 -4.54 -0.95
C ILE A 182 -1.36 -5.85 -0.73
N LEU A 183 -1.71 -6.86 -1.52
CA LEU A 183 -1.03 -8.16 -1.52
C LEU A 183 0.07 -8.19 -2.59
N ILE A 184 1.23 -8.74 -2.20
CA ILE A 184 2.32 -8.97 -3.16
C ILE A 184 2.04 -10.26 -3.94
N ASP A 185 1.91 -10.11 -5.24
CA ASP A 185 1.85 -11.22 -6.19
C ASP A 185 3.26 -11.75 -6.48
N LYS A 186 3.64 -12.82 -5.76
CA LYS A 186 4.95 -13.47 -5.89
C LYS A 186 5.14 -14.24 -7.21
N ASN A 187 4.10 -14.37 -8.03
CA ASN A 187 4.19 -15.05 -9.33
C ASN A 187 4.54 -14.10 -10.48
N ARG A 188 4.69 -12.79 -10.23
CA ARG A 188 5.19 -11.84 -11.23
C ARG A 188 6.58 -12.25 -11.68
N LYS A 189 6.77 -12.41 -12.98
CA LYS A 189 8.06 -12.79 -13.59
C LYS A 189 8.92 -11.54 -13.75
N GLU A 190 10.25 -11.73 -13.84
CA GLU A 190 11.19 -10.63 -14.08
C GLU A 190 10.87 -9.82 -15.35
N GLU A 191 10.19 -10.45 -16.31
CA GLU A 191 9.67 -9.85 -17.54
C GLU A 191 8.59 -8.78 -17.30
N ASP A 192 7.83 -8.87 -16.20
CA ASP A 192 6.75 -7.94 -15.85
C ASP A 192 7.29 -6.59 -15.31
N PHE A 193 8.61 -6.49 -15.07
CA PHE A 193 9.27 -5.30 -14.52
C PHE A 193 10.14 -4.55 -15.54
N LYS A 194 10.16 -4.98 -16.82
CA LYS A 194 11.05 -4.44 -17.86
C LYS A 194 10.76 -2.99 -18.25
N ASP A 195 9.57 -2.47 -17.96
CA ASP A 195 9.17 -1.11 -18.32
C ASP A 195 9.75 -0.01 -17.40
N VAL A 196 10.48 -0.37 -16.33
CA VAL A 196 10.90 0.59 -15.29
C VAL A 196 12.41 0.88 -15.29
N LEU A 197 13.23 0.09 -15.98
CA LEU A 197 14.71 0.20 -15.92
C LEU A 197 15.39 0.75 -17.18
N SER A 198 14.67 1.34 -18.13
CA SER A 198 15.28 2.01 -19.30
C SER A 198 14.86 3.47 -19.37
N PRO A 199 15.69 4.42 -18.87
CA PRO A 199 15.46 5.84 -19.10
C PRO A 199 15.69 6.31 -20.54
N GLU A 200 15.96 5.43 -21.52
CA GLU A 200 16.41 5.85 -22.85
C GLU A 200 15.65 5.19 -24.01
N ASN A 201 15.35 6.06 -24.99
CA ASN A 201 14.91 5.80 -26.37
C ASN A 201 13.42 5.60 -26.65
N LYS A 202 12.66 6.69 -26.51
CA LYS A 202 11.66 7.07 -27.53
C LYS A 202 12.04 8.38 -28.21
N ASN A 203 13.25 8.44 -28.73
CA ASN A 203 13.59 9.27 -29.89
C ASN A 203 14.18 8.34 -30.95
N ASN A 204 13.70 8.48 -32.19
CA ASN A 204 14.00 7.77 -33.44
C ASN A 204 13.12 6.53 -33.71
N GLN A 205 11.98 6.67 -34.39
CA GLN A 205 11.74 6.85 -35.85
C GLN A 205 11.54 5.51 -36.59
N PRO A 206 10.81 5.45 -37.72
CA PRO A 206 10.46 6.54 -38.66
C PRO A 206 9.00 7.02 -38.61
#